data_AF-B7FYP9-F1
#
_entry.id   AF-B7FYP9-F1
#
_cell.length_a   1.000
_cell.length_b   1.000
_cell.length_c   1.000
_cell.angle_alpha   90.00
_cell.angle_beta   90.00
_cell.angle_gamma   90.00
#
_symmetry.space_group_name_H-M   'P 1'
#
loop_
_entity.id
_entity.type
_entity.pdbx_description
1 polymer ?
#
loop_
_entity_poly.entity_id
_entity_poly.type
_entity_poly.pdbx_seq_one_letter_code
_entity_poly.pdbx_strand_id
1 'polypeptide(L)'
;MAHVDSVDLPSIIELSKDPFMKQVSHAEKILPLLEEVGSEEETEGRLKAMFSHSDGIRGFFVTYLTSNSLESTAEEASVPPVLISAMKASESAELISLACMNVIMPTAMVSMHESQELAAQSMKTAARAIEVLAALKARPSVEAQCEAILSVAMGESVKTDSDRINYWNEFFDKWGYKDVQKRDIAKAIRSVLNR
;
A
#
# COMPACT_ATOMS: atom_id res chain seq x y z
N MET A 1 -6.85 -37.89 0.00
CA MET A 1 -7.53 -36.61 -0.29
C MET A 1 -7.65 -35.89 1.03
N ALA A 2 -6.76 -34.93 1.30
CA ALA A 2 -6.91 -34.07 2.47
C ALA A 2 -8.11 -33.15 2.20
N HIS A 3 -9.09 -33.19 3.09
CA HIS A 3 -10.11 -32.15 3.17
C HIS A 3 -9.37 -30.84 3.39
N VAL A 4 -9.38 -29.95 2.39
CA VAL A 4 -9.11 -28.54 2.62
C VAL A 4 -10.27 -28.09 3.49
N ASP A 5 -10.00 -27.87 4.78
CA ASP A 5 -10.94 -27.22 5.67
C ASP A 5 -11.47 -25.98 4.94
N SER A 6 -12.79 -25.86 4.83
CA SER A 6 -13.41 -24.67 4.27
C SER A 6 -12.92 -23.49 5.10
N VAL A 7 -11.96 -22.73 4.58
CA VAL A 7 -11.49 -21.51 5.24
C VAL A 7 -12.74 -20.65 5.42
N ASP A 8 -13.09 -20.38 6.67
CA ASP A 8 -14.23 -19.53 7.00
C ASP A 8 -13.91 -18.10 6.57
N LEU A 9 -14.23 -17.80 5.31
CA LEU A 9 -13.94 -16.53 4.67
C LEU A 9 -14.91 -15.45 5.18
N PRO A 10 -14.39 -14.27 5.57
CA PRO A 10 -15.24 -13.20 6.10
C PRO A 10 -16.24 -12.72 5.07
N SER A 11 -17.50 -12.52 5.43
CA SER A 11 -18.53 -12.08 4.48
C SER A 11 -18.25 -10.67 3.94
N ILE A 12 -18.82 -10.34 2.77
CA ILE A 12 -18.76 -8.98 2.20
C ILE A 12 -19.26 -7.91 3.18
N ILE A 13 -20.31 -8.24 3.95
CA ILE A 13 -20.89 -7.34 4.94
C ILE A 13 -19.91 -7.04 6.08
N GLU A 14 -19.15 -8.04 6.53
CA GLU A 14 -18.12 -7.84 7.55
C GLU A 14 -16.97 -7.02 6.98
N LEU A 15 -16.50 -7.36 5.78
CA LEU A 15 -15.39 -6.68 5.12
C LEU A 15 -15.66 -5.19 4.87
N SER A 16 -16.91 -4.79 4.66
CA SER A 16 -17.27 -3.39 4.40
C SER A 16 -17.47 -2.52 5.64
N LYS A 17 -17.43 -3.08 6.85
CA LYS A 17 -17.78 -2.32 8.08
C LYS A 17 -16.94 -2.64 9.31
N ASP A 18 -16.29 -3.79 9.34
CA ASP A 18 -15.57 -4.24 10.53
C ASP A 18 -14.39 -3.30 10.83
N PRO A 19 -14.05 -3.13 12.11
CA PRO A 19 -13.00 -2.21 12.54
C PRO A 19 -11.61 -2.74 12.17
N PHE A 20 -10.63 -1.84 12.16
CA PHE A 20 -9.24 -2.08 11.75
C PHE A 20 -8.65 -3.43 12.22
N MET A 21 -8.71 -3.76 13.51
CA MET A 21 -8.09 -5.00 14.01
C MET A 21 -8.72 -6.27 13.43
N LYS A 22 -10.03 -6.25 13.15
CA LYS A 22 -10.68 -7.35 12.45
C LYS A 22 -10.29 -7.39 10.98
N GLN A 23 -10.13 -6.22 10.34
CA GLN A 23 -9.70 -6.12 8.94
C GLN A 23 -8.32 -6.72 8.72
N VAL A 24 -7.40 -6.60 9.69
CA VAL A 24 -6.10 -7.28 9.65
C VAL A 24 -6.29 -8.81 9.58
N SER A 25 -7.11 -9.38 10.48
CA SER A 25 -7.41 -10.83 10.48
C SER A 25 -8.17 -11.29 9.23
N HIS A 26 -9.06 -10.44 8.70
CA HIS A 26 -9.76 -10.70 7.44
C HIS A 26 -8.79 -10.74 6.26
N ALA A 27 -7.84 -9.80 6.21
CA ALA A 27 -6.81 -9.76 5.18
C ALA A 27 -5.95 -11.04 5.19
N GLU A 28 -5.57 -11.54 6.37
CA GLU A 28 -4.78 -12.78 6.51
C GLU A 28 -5.46 -13.99 5.85
N LYS A 29 -6.80 -14.04 5.92
CA LYS A 29 -7.61 -15.08 5.27
C LYS A 29 -7.76 -14.89 3.76
N ILE A 30 -7.73 -13.64 3.29
CA ILE A 30 -7.89 -13.30 1.87
C ILE A 30 -6.57 -13.41 1.10
N LEU A 31 -5.42 -13.17 1.73
CA LEU A 31 -4.11 -13.18 1.07
C LEU A 31 -3.83 -14.47 0.26
N PRO A 32 -4.10 -15.69 0.78
CA PRO A 32 -3.89 -16.91 0.00
C PRO A 32 -4.70 -16.97 -1.30
N LEU A 33 -5.88 -16.32 -1.33
CA LEU A 33 -6.76 -16.30 -2.50
C LEU A 33 -6.20 -15.46 -3.66
N LEU A 34 -5.24 -14.57 -3.39
CA LEU A 34 -4.60 -13.76 -4.44
C LEU A 34 -3.86 -14.60 -5.48
N GLU A 35 -3.44 -15.81 -5.10
CA GLU A 35 -2.71 -16.76 -5.94
C GLU A 35 -3.57 -17.98 -6.32
N GLU A 36 -4.80 -18.08 -5.80
CA GLU A 36 -5.69 -19.22 -6.04
C GLU A 36 -6.43 -19.07 -7.38
N VAL A 37 -6.09 -19.96 -8.31
CA VAL A 37 -6.70 -20.03 -9.65
C VAL A 37 -8.19 -20.35 -9.54
N GLY A 38 -9.02 -19.54 -10.21
CA GLY A 38 -10.47 -19.73 -10.25
C GLY A 38 -11.24 -19.02 -9.13
N SER A 39 -10.55 -18.30 -8.24
CA SER A 39 -11.15 -17.49 -7.16
C SER A 39 -11.26 -16.00 -7.49
N GLU A 40 -10.89 -15.58 -8.70
CA GLU A 40 -10.59 -14.18 -9.02
C GLU A 40 -11.79 -13.25 -8.79
N GLU A 41 -12.99 -13.64 -9.21
CA GLU A 41 -14.21 -12.83 -9.05
C GLU A 41 -14.59 -12.67 -7.57
N GLU A 42 -14.53 -13.75 -6.80
CA GLU A 42 -14.82 -13.73 -5.37
C GLU A 42 -13.80 -12.87 -4.61
N THR A 43 -12.52 -13.09 -4.90
CA THR A 43 -11.39 -12.35 -4.31
C THR A 43 -11.50 -10.86 -4.63
N GLU A 44 -11.80 -10.50 -5.88
CA GLU A 44 -11.99 -9.11 -6.28
C GLU A 44 -13.16 -8.45 -5.52
N GLY A 45 -14.30 -9.16 -5.38
CA GLY A 45 -15.45 -8.68 -4.61
C GLY A 45 -15.12 -8.40 -3.15
N ARG A 46 -14.34 -9.28 -2.51
CA ARG A 46 -13.88 -9.13 -1.12
C ARG A 46 -12.91 -7.98 -0.95
N LEU A 47 -11.95 -7.83 -1.86
CA LEU A 47 -11.02 -6.70 -1.85
C LEU A 47 -11.74 -5.37 -2.04
N LYS A 48 -12.71 -5.29 -2.96
CA LYS A 48 -13.56 -4.10 -3.13
C LYS A 48 -14.31 -3.75 -1.85
N ALA A 49 -14.83 -4.75 -1.15
CA ALA A 49 -15.51 -4.57 0.13
C ALA A 49 -14.57 -3.99 1.20
N MET A 50 -13.34 -4.47 1.30
CA MET A 50 -12.33 -3.89 2.21
C MET A 50 -11.93 -2.46 1.80
N PHE A 51 -11.78 -2.21 0.50
CA PHE A 51 -11.37 -0.91 -0.01
C PHE A 51 -12.46 0.15 -0.01
N SER A 52 -13.67 -0.19 0.45
CA SER A 52 -14.77 0.76 0.57
C SER A 52 -14.65 1.70 1.78
N HIS A 53 -13.69 1.46 2.69
CA HIS A 53 -13.49 2.30 3.88
C HIS A 53 -12.04 2.25 4.43
N SER A 54 -11.68 3.26 5.24
CA SER A 54 -10.32 3.46 5.77
C SER A 54 -9.75 2.22 6.47
N ASP A 55 -10.50 1.66 7.42
CA ASP A 55 -10.04 0.53 8.24
C ASP A 55 -9.76 -0.72 7.41
N GLY A 56 -10.56 -0.98 6.37
CA GLY A 56 -10.36 -2.12 5.47
C GLY A 56 -9.12 -1.93 4.60
N ILE A 57 -8.91 -0.72 4.06
CA ILE A 57 -7.69 -0.39 3.31
C ILE A 57 -6.45 -0.55 4.19
N ARG A 58 -6.47 0.01 5.41
CA ARG A 58 -5.34 -0.06 6.35
C ARG A 58 -5.05 -1.50 6.77
N GLY A 59 -6.10 -2.24 7.15
CA GLY A 59 -5.97 -3.64 7.53
C GLY A 59 -5.35 -4.48 6.43
N PHE A 60 -5.84 -4.31 5.19
CA PHE A 60 -5.28 -5.01 4.04
C PHE A 60 -3.81 -4.64 3.78
N PHE A 61 -3.46 -3.34 3.72
CA PHE A 61 -2.09 -2.94 3.41
C PHE A 61 -1.09 -3.41 4.47
N VAL A 62 -1.43 -3.32 5.76
CA VAL A 62 -0.55 -3.81 6.84
C VAL A 62 -0.25 -5.30 6.63
N THR A 63 -1.28 -6.12 6.40
CA THR A 63 -1.10 -7.56 6.24
C THR A 63 -0.37 -7.89 4.93
N TYR A 64 -0.79 -7.34 3.79
CA TYR A 64 -0.20 -7.62 2.48
C TYR A 64 1.28 -7.23 2.41
N LEU A 65 1.61 -6.00 2.84
CA LEU A 65 2.98 -5.47 2.69
C LEU A 65 3.98 -6.17 3.61
N THR A 66 3.53 -6.66 4.77
CA THR A 66 4.39 -7.33 5.76
C THR A 66 4.37 -8.85 5.66
N SER A 67 3.48 -9.44 4.84
CA SER A 67 3.33 -10.90 4.78
C SER A 67 4.60 -11.61 4.30
N ASN A 68 5.04 -12.63 5.03
CA ASN A 68 6.12 -13.51 4.59
C ASN A 68 5.63 -14.63 3.66
N SER A 69 4.31 -14.86 3.55
CA SER A 69 3.75 -15.92 2.71
C SER A 69 3.82 -15.61 1.22
N LEU A 70 3.94 -14.33 0.85
CA LEU A 70 4.02 -13.86 -0.54
C LEU A 70 5.45 -13.91 -1.11
N GLU A 71 6.35 -14.69 -0.49
CA GLU A 71 7.69 -14.96 -1.03
C GLU A 71 7.58 -16.02 -2.14
N SER A 72 7.01 -15.63 -3.28
CA SER A 72 7.05 -16.46 -4.48
C SER A 72 8.47 -16.49 -5.07
N THR A 73 8.86 -17.66 -5.56
CA THR A 73 10.18 -18.10 -6.02
C THR A 73 10.64 -17.50 -7.36
N ALA A 74 10.02 -16.43 -7.83
CA ALA A 74 10.31 -15.81 -9.12
C ALA A 74 11.00 -14.45 -8.96
N GLU A 75 11.99 -14.18 -9.83
CA GLU A 75 12.91 -13.03 -9.79
C GLU A 75 12.24 -11.65 -9.99
N GLU A 76 10.91 -11.56 -10.12
CA GLU A 76 10.17 -10.30 -10.08
C GLU A 76 8.88 -10.44 -9.26
N ALA A 77 8.91 -9.93 -8.02
CA ALA A 77 7.72 -9.79 -7.18
C ALA A 77 6.76 -8.77 -7.84
N SER A 78 5.81 -9.26 -8.63
CA SER A 78 4.76 -8.45 -9.24
C SER A 78 3.49 -8.46 -8.39
N VAL A 79 2.75 -7.34 -8.41
CA VAL A 79 1.48 -7.22 -7.68
C VAL A 79 0.43 -8.14 -8.33
N PRO A 80 -0.31 -8.97 -7.58
CA PRO A 80 -1.32 -9.86 -8.14
C PRO A 80 -2.35 -9.13 -9.01
N PRO A 81 -2.69 -9.62 -10.23
CA PRO A 81 -3.61 -8.94 -11.14
C PRO A 81 -4.99 -8.64 -10.53
N VAL A 82 -5.53 -9.57 -9.72
CA VAL A 82 -6.81 -9.39 -9.03
C VAL A 82 -6.77 -8.23 -8.03
N LEU A 83 -5.64 -8.03 -7.34
CA LEU A 83 -5.43 -6.90 -6.45
C LEU A 83 -5.35 -5.58 -7.22
N ILE A 84 -4.63 -5.56 -8.34
CA ILE A 84 -4.58 -4.39 -9.23
C ILE A 84 -5.99 -4.04 -9.72
N SER A 85 -6.77 -5.04 -10.16
CA SER A 85 -8.15 -4.87 -10.62
C SER A 85 -9.02 -4.23 -9.54
N ALA A 86 -9.03 -4.79 -8.33
CA ALA A 86 -9.80 -4.28 -7.19
C ALA A 86 -9.42 -2.84 -6.82
N MET A 87 -8.12 -2.52 -6.77
CA MET A 87 -7.65 -1.16 -6.44
C MET A 87 -7.97 -0.14 -7.55
N LYS A 88 -7.90 -0.54 -8.82
CA LYS A 88 -8.28 0.33 -9.95
C LYS A 88 -9.78 0.60 -9.99
N ALA A 89 -10.59 -0.38 -9.62
CA ALA A 89 -12.04 -0.23 -9.50
C ALA A 89 -12.46 0.61 -8.28
N SER A 90 -11.57 0.80 -7.30
CA SER A 90 -11.83 1.68 -6.16
C SER A 90 -11.66 3.15 -6.52
N GLU A 91 -12.73 3.93 -6.35
CA GLU A 91 -12.73 5.39 -6.49
C GLU A 91 -12.23 6.10 -5.21
N SER A 92 -11.81 5.36 -4.19
CA SER A 92 -11.39 5.93 -2.91
C SER A 92 -10.12 6.77 -3.05
N ALA A 93 -10.23 8.08 -2.84
CA ALA A 93 -9.07 8.97 -2.71
C ALA A 93 -8.18 8.58 -1.52
N GLU A 94 -8.78 8.01 -0.48
CA GLU A 94 -8.08 7.54 0.71
C GLU A 94 -7.17 6.35 0.41
N LEU A 95 -7.56 5.45 -0.50
CA LEU A 95 -6.72 4.33 -0.94
C LEU A 95 -5.38 4.82 -1.48
N ILE A 96 -5.39 5.90 -2.27
CA ILE A 96 -4.17 6.47 -2.84
C ILE A 96 -3.32 7.12 -1.76
N SER A 97 -3.92 7.94 -0.88
CA SER A 97 -3.19 8.56 0.22
C SER A 97 -2.54 7.52 1.13
N LEU A 98 -3.25 6.43 1.46
CA LEU A 98 -2.72 5.33 2.25
C LEU A 98 -1.63 4.55 1.51
N ALA A 99 -1.76 4.34 0.20
CA ALA A 99 -0.70 3.71 -0.60
C ALA A 99 0.58 4.58 -0.59
N CYS A 100 0.45 5.90 -0.74
CA CYS A 100 1.58 6.83 -0.59
C CYS A 100 2.21 6.77 0.81
N MET A 101 1.41 6.76 1.87
CA MET A 101 1.91 6.63 3.25
C MET A 101 2.68 5.34 3.47
N ASN A 102 2.21 4.24 2.88
CA ASN A 102 2.88 2.93 2.94
C ASN A 102 4.21 2.90 2.16
N VAL A 103 4.48 3.86 1.27
CA VAL A 103 5.82 4.07 0.71
C VAL A 103 6.63 4.95 1.66
N ILE A 104 6.09 6.10 2.06
CA ILE A 104 6.78 7.15 2.82
C ILE A 104 7.28 6.63 4.17
N MET A 105 6.38 6.06 4.98
CA MET A 105 6.66 5.71 6.37
C MET A 105 7.77 4.66 6.49
N PRO A 106 7.68 3.47 5.86
CA PRO A 106 8.75 2.48 5.99
C PRO A 106 10.06 2.96 5.34
N THR A 107 10.01 3.73 4.25
CA THR A 107 11.23 4.33 3.65
C THR A 107 11.96 5.22 4.64
N ALA A 108 11.23 6.11 5.34
CA ALA A 108 11.82 6.97 6.35
C ALA A 108 12.43 6.18 7.52
N MET A 109 11.82 5.04 7.88
CA MET A 109 12.25 4.21 9.00
C MET A 109 13.52 3.41 8.72
N VAL A 110 13.84 3.11 7.46
CA VAL A 110 15.09 2.39 7.10
C VAL A 110 16.32 3.09 7.67
N SER A 111 16.38 4.43 7.56
CA SER A 111 17.49 5.24 8.09
C SER A 111 17.47 5.43 9.62
N MET A 112 16.37 5.09 10.29
CA MET A 112 16.18 5.29 11.73
C MET A 112 16.44 4.04 12.57
N HIS A 113 16.34 2.85 11.98
CA HIS A 113 16.53 1.61 12.72
C HIS A 113 18.02 1.38 13.04
N GLU A 114 18.31 1.21 14.32
CA GLU A 114 19.64 0.78 14.80
C GLU A 114 19.90 -0.70 14.51
N SER A 115 18.82 -1.50 14.40
CA SER A 115 18.87 -2.91 14.05
C SER A 115 18.80 -3.11 12.54
N GLN A 116 19.76 -3.87 12.01
CA GLN A 116 19.78 -4.28 10.60
C GLN A 116 18.54 -5.11 10.21
N GLU A 117 17.98 -5.89 11.15
CA GLU A 117 16.79 -6.71 10.89
C GLU A 117 15.55 -5.83 10.68
N LEU A 118 15.32 -4.86 11.57
CA LEU A 118 14.20 -3.94 11.45
C LEU A 118 14.34 -3.06 10.21
N ALA A 119 15.56 -2.64 9.88
CA ALA A 119 15.83 -1.94 8.63
C ALA A 119 15.48 -2.81 7.41
N ALA A 120 15.82 -4.10 7.42
CA ALA A 120 15.50 -5.03 6.33
C ALA A 120 13.99 -5.24 6.17
N GLN A 121 13.24 -5.36 7.26
CA GLN A 121 11.78 -5.46 7.24
C GLN A 121 11.12 -4.19 6.67
N SER A 122 11.60 -3.01 7.10
CA SER A 122 11.15 -1.72 6.57
C SER A 122 11.48 -1.58 5.07
N MET A 123 12.67 -1.99 4.63
CA MET A 123 13.04 -2.01 3.21
C MET A 123 12.11 -2.92 2.39
N LYS A 124 11.81 -4.12 2.88
CA LYS A 124 10.90 -5.07 2.22
C LYS A 124 9.49 -4.49 2.09
N THR A 125 8.99 -3.87 3.16
CA THR A 125 7.68 -3.21 3.18
C THR A 125 7.63 -2.06 2.17
N ALA A 126 8.66 -1.20 2.15
CA ALA A 126 8.77 -0.08 1.22
C ALA A 126 8.84 -0.56 -0.24
N ALA A 127 9.63 -1.61 -0.52
CA ALA A 127 9.73 -2.18 -1.87
C ALA A 127 8.37 -2.66 -2.40
N ARG A 128 7.61 -3.41 -1.58
CA ARG A 128 6.27 -3.86 -1.96
C ARG A 128 5.29 -2.70 -2.12
N ALA A 129 5.37 -1.68 -1.26
CA ALA A 129 4.51 -0.51 -1.37
C ALA A 129 4.78 0.29 -2.64
N ILE A 130 6.06 0.36 -3.07
CA ILE A 130 6.44 0.97 -4.36
C ILE A 130 5.78 0.22 -5.51
N GLU A 131 5.82 -1.11 -5.55
CA GLU A 131 5.16 -1.90 -6.60
C GLU A 131 3.65 -1.66 -6.64
N VAL A 132 3.00 -1.65 -5.47
CA VAL A 132 1.57 -1.38 -5.34
C VAL A 132 1.21 0.01 -5.87
N LEU A 133 1.95 1.04 -5.47
CA LEU A 133 1.68 2.41 -5.93
C LEU A 133 1.98 2.57 -7.43
N ALA A 134 3.05 1.93 -7.92
CA ALA A 134 3.43 1.93 -9.34
C ALA A 134 2.36 1.25 -10.21
N ALA A 135 1.71 0.18 -9.73
CA ALA A 135 0.59 -0.45 -10.42
C ALA A 135 -0.62 0.49 -10.63
N LEU A 136 -0.71 1.57 -9.82
CA LEU A 136 -1.75 2.59 -9.89
C LEU A 136 -1.30 3.89 -10.58
N LYS A 137 -0.04 4.00 -11.02
CA LYS A 137 0.56 5.24 -11.56
C LYS A 137 -0.21 5.88 -12.72
N ALA A 138 -0.92 5.07 -13.52
CA ALA A 138 -1.72 5.55 -14.65
C ALA A 138 -2.94 6.40 -14.23
N ARG A 139 -3.26 6.45 -12.93
CA ARG A 139 -4.29 7.34 -12.38
C ARG A 139 -3.68 8.74 -12.20
N PRO A 140 -4.26 9.81 -12.80
CA PRO A 140 -3.75 11.18 -12.62
C PRO A 140 -3.67 11.63 -11.16
N SER A 141 -4.56 11.10 -10.31
CA SER A 141 -4.55 11.35 -8.88
C SER A 141 -3.30 10.79 -8.18
N VAL A 142 -2.75 9.66 -8.64
CA VAL A 142 -1.51 9.08 -8.09
C VAL A 142 -0.30 9.93 -8.49
N GLU A 143 -0.22 10.31 -9.76
CA GLU A 143 0.85 11.18 -10.27
C GLU A 143 0.90 12.50 -9.51
N ALA A 144 -0.24 13.19 -9.39
CA ALA A 144 -0.28 14.47 -8.68
C ALA A 144 -0.06 14.33 -7.16
N GLN A 145 -0.37 13.18 -6.54
CA GLN A 145 0.06 12.89 -5.15
C GLN A 145 1.58 12.74 -5.05
N CYS A 146 2.19 11.99 -5.97
CA CYS A 146 3.65 11.82 -6.02
C CYS A 146 4.37 13.16 -6.25
N GLU A 147 3.89 13.99 -7.17
CA GLU A 147 4.41 15.33 -7.41
C GLU A 147 4.33 16.22 -6.15
N ALA A 148 3.18 16.23 -5.46
CA ALA A 148 3.05 16.99 -4.22
C ALA A 148 4.03 16.52 -3.14
N ILE A 149 4.23 15.20 -3.00
CA ILE A 149 5.22 14.64 -2.08
C ILE A 149 6.65 15.07 -2.46
N LEU A 150 7.00 15.07 -3.75
CA LEU A 150 8.32 15.54 -4.22
C LEU A 150 8.53 17.03 -3.96
N SER A 151 7.48 17.83 -4.13
CA SER A 151 7.51 19.26 -3.79
C SER A 151 7.79 19.50 -2.31
N VAL A 152 7.09 18.79 -1.42
CA VAL A 152 7.28 18.89 0.03
C VAL A 152 8.64 18.34 0.48
N ALA A 153 9.08 17.22 -0.09
CA ALA A 153 10.32 16.57 0.29
C ALA A 153 11.56 17.34 -0.19
N MET A 154 11.53 17.87 -1.42
CA MET A 154 12.72 18.39 -2.12
C MET A 154 12.60 19.85 -2.56
N GLY A 155 11.46 20.51 -2.36
CA GLY A 155 11.21 21.88 -2.85
C GLY A 155 11.03 21.95 -4.37
N GLU A 156 10.67 20.84 -5.01
CA GLU A 156 10.44 20.81 -6.46
C GLU A 156 9.20 21.63 -6.84
N SER A 157 9.33 22.42 -7.91
CA SER A 157 8.18 23.12 -8.48
C SER A 157 7.34 22.13 -9.26
N VAL A 158 6.08 21.96 -8.85
CA VAL A 158 5.16 20.99 -9.44
C VAL A 158 3.83 21.63 -9.80
N LYS A 159 3.10 21.00 -10.72
CA LYS A 159 1.78 21.45 -11.18
C LYS A 159 0.68 20.72 -10.41
N THR A 160 0.64 20.91 -9.09
CA THR A 160 -0.46 20.40 -8.25
C THR A 160 -1.12 21.51 -7.46
N ASP A 161 -2.32 21.25 -6.96
CA ASP A 161 -3.07 22.18 -6.11
C ASP A 161 -2.38 22.41 -4.75
N SER A 162 -2.60 23.59 -4.16
CA SER A 162 -2.03 23.99 -2.88
C SER A 162 -2.50 23.15 -1.71
N ASP A 163 -3.74 22.65 -1.76
CA ASP A 163 -4.34 21.90 -0.66
C ASP A 163 -3.62 20.56 -0.46
N ARG A 164 -3.25 19.89 -1.55
CA ARG A 164 -2.46 18.67 -1.53
C ARG A 164 -1.03 18.90 -1.04
N ILE A 165 -0.40 20.01 -1.42
CA ILE A 165 0.92 20.40 -0.90
C ILE A 165 0.82 20.64 0.61
N ASN A 166 -0.20 21.36 1.06
CA ASN A 166 -0.43 21.63 2.48
C ASN A 166 -0.66 20.33 3.27
N TYR A 167 -1.47 19.41 2.74
CA TYR A 167 -1.69 18.10 3.34
C TYR A 167 -0.37 17.33 3.58
N TRP A 168 0.50 17.27 2.57
CA TRP A 168 1.78 16.56 2.73
C TRP A 168 2.76 17.33 3.60
N ASN A 169 2.75 18.67 3.60
CA ASN A 169 3.54 19.45 4.55
C ASN A 169 3.15 19.12 6.00
N GLU A 170 1.85 19.18 6.32
CA GLU A 170 1.33 18.83 7.64
C GLU A 170 1.70 17.38 8.02
N PHE A 171 1.62 16.45 7.06
CA PHE A 171 2.03 15.08 7.29
C PHE A 171 3.53 14.97 7.60
N PHE A 172 4.41 15.59 6.79
CA PHE A 172 5.86 15.54 6.99
C PHE A 172 6.27 16.21 8.31
N ASP A 173 5.62 17.31 8.68
CA ASP A 173 5.86 18.04 9.93
C ASP A 173 5.40 17.23 11.14
N LYS A 174 4.22 16.60 11.06
CA LYS A 174 3.69 15.73 12.12
C LYS A 174 4.64 14.57 12.46
N TRP A 175 5.29 13.99 11.45
CA TRP A 175 6.24 12.89 11.63
C TRP A 175 7.70 13.36 11.82
N GLY A 176 7.97 14.66 11.67
CA GLY A 176 9.26 15.27 11.94
C GLY A 176 10.38 14.83 10.99
N TYR A 177 10.06 14.48 9.74
CA TYR A 177 11.04 13.98 8.78
C TYR A 177 12.15 15.01 8.49
N LYS A 178 13.40 14.54 8.59
CA LYS A 178 14.64 15.27 8.36
C LYS A 178 15.14 15.09 6.93
N ASP A 179 16.15 15.87 6.56
CA ASP A 179 16.67 15.92 5.19
C ASP A 179 17.07 14.55 4.61
N VAL A 180 17.65 13.67 5.43
CA VAL A 180 18.00 12.30 4.99
C VAL A 180 16.74 11.54 4.60
N GLN A 181 15.73 11.52 5.48
CA GLN A 181 14.47 10.82 5.25
C GLN A 181 13.72 11.43 4.06
N LYS A 182 13.68 12.76 3.95
CA LYS A 182 13.06 13.45 2.81
C LYS A 182 13.71 13.06 1.48
N ARG A 183 15.05 12.96 1.42
CA ARG A 183 15.77 12.49 0.23
C ARG A 183 15.45 11.04 -0.11
N ASP A 184 15.39 10.17 0.88
CA ASP A 184 15.09 8.74 0.68
C ASP A 184 13.64 8.54 0.21
N ILE A 185 12.69 9.24 0.82
CA ILE A 185 11.29 9.31 0.38
C ILE A 185 11.22 9.80 -1.06
N ALA A 186 11.88 10.89 -1.41
CA ALA A 186 11.87 11.43 -2.77
C ALA A 186 12.43 10.41 -3.78
N LYS A 187 13.51 9.69 -3.43
CA LYS A 187 14.05 8.62 -4.27
C LYS A 187 13.03 7.49 -4.48
N ALA A 188 12.35 7.05 -3.42
CA ALA A 188 11.31 6.03 -3.49
C ALA A 188 10.14 6.48 -4.38
N ILE A 189 9.64 7.70 -4.20
CA ILE A 189 8.54 8.26 -4.99
C ILE A 189 8.93 8.43 -6.47
N ARG A 190 10.14 8.91 -6.78
CA ARG A 190 10.60 8.95 -8.18
C ARG A 190 10.67 7.56 -8.81
N SER A 191 11.00 6.52 -8.04
CA SER A 191 11.00 5.15 -8.56
C SER A 191 9.60 4.67 -8.97
N VAL A 192 8.55 5.15 -8.29
CA VAL A 192 7.15 4.87 -8.66
C VAL A 192 6.81 5.50 -10.00
N LEU A 193 7.25 6.74 -10.24
CA LEU A 193 6.97 7.49 -11.48
C LEU A 193 7.78 7.00 -12.69
N ASN A 194 8.96 6.43 -12.46
CA ASN A 194 9.87 5.97 -13.52
C ASN A 194 9.71 4.51 -13.93
N ARG A 195 8.91 3.73 -13.19
CA ARG A 195 8.50 2.38 -13.57
C ARG A 195 7.49 2.43 -14.71
#